data_AF-B8KTV9-F1
#
_entry.id   AF-B8KTV9-F1
#
_cell.length_a   1.000
_cell.length_b   1.000
_cell.length_c   1.000
_cell.angle_alpha   90.00
_cell.angle_beta   90.00
_cell.angle_gamma   90.00
#
_symmetry.space_group_name_H-M   'P 1'
#
loop_
_entity.id
_entity.type
_entity.pdbx_description
1 polymer ?
#
loop_
_entity_poly.entity_id
_entity_poly.type
_entity_poly.pdbx_seq_one_letter_code
_entity_poly.pdbx_strand_id
1 'polypeptide(L)'
;MNNSETFVTTGEVLSSFAQQCNDCCAYLKANQQVSHTVLPELLEWVAKRQANIAQGLERCAEEAPDGVVKRRLQFEPGHAEWSSPSSTEAAMRQTIDLNNAIVEALSAAAETAPPVEFTELVGDLTRQLEGTNRRIALGIVTSQDLQ
;
A
#
# COMPACT_ATOMS: atom_id res chain seq x y z
N MET A 1 3.93 -3.91 29.82
CA MET A 1 4.80 -3.33 28.76
C MET A 1 4.09 -2.10 28.24
N ASN A 2 4.78 -0.96 28.16
CA ASN A 2 4.20 0.35 27.85
C ASN A 2 3.63 0.36 26.42
N ASN A 3 2.30 0.39 26.27
CA ASN A 3 1.66 0.86 25.05
C ASN A 3 1.90 2.37 24.96
N SER A 4 3.01 2.74 24.32
CA SER A 4 3.30 4.13 23.99
C SER A 4 2.48 4.43 22.75
N GLU A 5 1.22 4.81 22.95
CA GLU A 5 0.32 5.21 21.85
C GLU A 5 0.99 6.36 21.09
N THR A 6 1.49 6.05 19.89
CA THR A 6 2.13 7.06 19.05
C THR A 6 1.04 7.71 18.21
N PHE A 7 0.77 8.98 18.48
CA PHE A 7 -0.12 9.79 17.66
C PHE A 7 0.70 10.45 16.56
N VAL A 8 0.56 9.93 15.33
CA VAL A 8 1.15 10.49 14.11
C VAL A 8 0.09 11.24 13.32
N THR A 9 0.49 12.29 12.61
CA THR A 9 -0.43 13.05 11.77
C THR A 9 -0.83 12.24 10.52
N THR A 10 -2.02 12.52 9.99
CA THR A 10 -2.53 11.87 8.78
C THR A 10 -1.57 12.10 7.61
N GLY A 11 -0.99 13.30 7.49
CA GLY A 11 0.05 13.58 6.51
C GLY A 11 1.28 12.68 6.65
N GLU A 12 1.82 12.54 7.86
CA GLU A 12 2.97 11.66 8.13
C GLU A 12 2.66 10.18 7.80
N VAL A 13 1.44 9.73 8.10
CA VAL A 13 0.98 8.37 7.77
C VAL A 13 0.91 8.17 6.26
N LEU A 14 0.29 9.11 5.53
CA LEU A 14 0.19 9.06 4.07
C LEU A 14 1.58 9.08 3.40
N SER A 15 2.48 9.95 3.84
CA SER A 15 3.86 10.00 3.34
C SER A 15 4.65 8.72 3.65
N SER A 16 4.46 8.15 4.84
CA SER A 16 5.10 6.87 5.20
C SER A 16 4.62 5.75 4.29
N PHE A 17 3.32 5.65 4.03
CA PHE A 17 2.79 4.64 3.12
C PHE A 17 3.22 4.85 1.67
N ALA A 18 3.34 6.09 1.22
CA ALA A 18 3.89 6.37 -0.11
C ALA A 18 5.33 5.84 -0.24
N GLN A 19 6.16 6.08 0.78
CA GLN A 19 7.51 5.50 0.82
C GLN A 19 7.47 3.97 0.79
N GLN A 20 6.62 3.34 1.60
CA GLN A 20 6.49 1.87 1.60
C GLN A 20 6.01 1.31 0.26
N CYS A 21 5.13 2.02 -0.46
CA CYS A 21 4.72 1.66 -1.83
C CYS A 21 5.90 1.78 -2.82
N ASN A 22 6.72 2.83 -2.70
CA ASN A 22 7.93 3.00 -3.50
C ASN A 22 8.96 1.90 -3.22
N ASP A 23 9.16 1.54 -1.96
CA ASP A 23 10.03 0.44 -1.54
C ASP A 23 9.52 -0.90 -2.09
N CYS A 24 8.21 -1.16 -1.98
CA CYS A 24 7.55 -2.31 -2.59
C CYS A 24 7.78 -2.36 -4.11
N CYS A 25 7.63 -1.24 -4.81
CA CYS A 25 7.87 -1.14 -6.25
C CYS A 25 9.32 -1.50 -6.61
N ALA A 26 10.29 -0.94 -5.89
CA ALA A 26 11.71 -1.23 -6.11
C ALA A 26 12.01 -2.71 -5.86
N TYR A 27 11.46 -3.25 -4.78
CA TYR A 27 11.58 -4.65 -4.40
C TYR A 27 11.01 -5.61 -5.45
N LEU A 28 9.80 -5.35 -5.95
CA LEU A 28 9.16 -6.18 -6.97
C LEU A 28 9.94 -6.14 -8.30
N LYS A 29 10.49 -4.98 -8.67
CA LYS A 29 11.35 -4.83 -9.86
C LYS A 29 12.66 -5.61 -9.73
N ALA A 30 13.28 -5.60 -8.56
CA ALA A 30 14.48 -6.41 -8.30
C ALA A 30 14.20 -7.91 -8.43
N ASN A 31 13.04 -8.37 -7.93
CA ASN A 31 12.63 -9.77 -8.00
C ASN A 31 12.29 -10.25 -9.43
N GLN A 32 11.90 -9.36 -10.34
CA GLN A 32 11.73 -9.71 -11.76
C GLN A 32 13.02 -10.23 -12.40
N GLN A 33 14.19 -9.74 -11.95
CA GLN A 33 15.49 -10.12 -12.52
C GLN A 33 15.97 -11.51 -12.07
N VAL A 34 15.38 -12.05 -11.00
CA VAL A 34 15.82 -13.30 -10.35
C VAL A 34 14.80 -14.43 -10.51
N SER A 35 13.53 -14.12 -10.78
CA SER A 35 12.47 -15.13 -10.88
C SER A 35 12.42 -15.78 -12.26
N HIS A 36 12.62 -17.10 -12.29
CA HIS A 36 12.46 -17.95 -13.48
C HIS A 36 11.03 -18.52 -13.64
N THR A 37 10.05 -18.03 -12.86
CA THR A 37 8.66 -18.52 -12.88
C THR A 37 7.73 -17.62 -13.68
N VAL A 38 6.56 -18.16 -14.08
CA VAL A 38 5.54 -17.63 -15.03
C VAL A 38 4.82 -16.33 -14.57
N LEU A 39 5.27 -15.69 -13.49
CA LEU A 39 4.68 -14.46 -12.94
C LEU A 39 5.39 -13.12 -13.26
N PRO A 40 6.31 -12.94 -14.25
CA PRO A 40 7.03 -11.67 -14.40
C PRO A 40 6.10 -10.52 -14.80
N GLU A 41 5.11 -10.79 -15.66
CA GLU A 41 4.11 -9.79 -16.06
C GLU A 41 3.23 -9.33 -14.89
N LEU A 42 2.90 -10.23 -13.97
CA LEU A 42 2.16 -9.86 -12.76
C LEU A 42 3.04 -8.99 -11.85
N LEU A 43 4.30 -9.37 -11.64
CA LEU A 43 5.26 -8.57 -10.87
C LEU A 43 5.43 -7.17 -11.45
N GLU A 44 5.57 -7.04 -12.78
CA GLU A 44 5.65 -5.75 -13.46
C GLU A 44 4.38 -4.93 -13.27
N TRP A 45 3.23 -5.55 -13.49
CA TRP A 45 1.95 -4.88 -13.32
C TRP A 45 1.75 -4.38 -11.88
N VAL A 46 2.07 -5.21 -10.88
CA VAL A 46 1.94 -4.83 -9.47
C VAL A 46 2.93 -3.73 -9.10
N ALA A 47 4.19 -3.81 -9.54
CA ALA A 47 5.18 -2.77 -9.28
C ALA A 47 4.74 -1.41 -9.84
N LYS A 48 4.20 -1.39 -11.06
CA LYS A 48 3.65 -0.17 -11.66
C LYS A 48 2.46 0.39 -10.87
N ARG A 49 1.60 -0.50 -10.33
CA ARG A 49 0.48 -0.08 -9.49
C ARG A 49 0.94 0.53 -8.17
N GLN A 50 1.94 -0.07 -7.52
CA GLN A 50 2.51 0.47 -6.29
C GLN A 50 3.10 1.87 -6.49
N ALA A 51 3.80 2.12 -7.61
CA ALA A 51 4.27 3.46 -7.95
C ALA A 51 3.13 4.49 -8.12
N ASN A 52 2.03 4.10 -8.76
CA ASN A 52 0.87 5.00 -8.94
C ASN A 52 0.16 5.28 -7.60
N ILE A 53 0.05 4.28 -6.73
CA ILE A 53 -0.52 4.42 -5.39
C ILE A 53 0.36 5.36 -4.55
N ALA A 54 1.69 5.21 -4.60
CA ALA A 54 2.63 6.09 -3.92
C ALA A 54 2.40 7.56 -4.29
N GLN A 55 2.32 7.86 -5.60
CA GLN A 55 2.04 9.23 -6.08
C GLN A 55 0.69 9.75 -5.60
N GLY A 56 -0.34 8.90 -5.58
CA GLY A 56 -1.66 9.30 -5.06
C GLY A 56 -1.64 9.61 -3.56
N LEU A 57 -0.90 8.84 -2.77
CA LEU A 57 -0.71 9.06 -1.33
C LEU A 57 0.12 10.32 -1.05
N GLU A 58 1.19 10.56 -1.82
CA GLU A 58 1.98 11.81 -1.76
C GLU A 58 1.10 13.03 -2.02
N ARG A 59 0.30 12.99 -3.09
CA ARG A 59 -0.65 14.06 -3.39
C ARG A 59 -1.68 14.24 -2.29
N CYS A 60 -2.18 13.17 -1.66
CA CYS A 60 -3.04 13.30 -0.48
C CYS A 60 -2.32 14.01 0.67
N ALA A 61 -1.05 13.71 0.91
CA ALA A 61 -0.29 14.30 2.00
C ALA A 61 0.00 15.80 1.76
N GLU A 62 0.19 16.21 0.50
CA GLU A 62 0.54 17.57 0.11
C GLU A 62 -0.68 18.48 -0.16
N GLU A 63 -1.70 17.97 -0.85
CA GLU A 63 -2.83 18.74 -1.36
C GLU A 63 -4.04 18.71 -0.40
N ALA A 64 -4.09 17.79 0.58
CA ALA A 64 -5.22 17.72 1.49
C ALA A 64 -5.30 18.97 2.40
N PRO A 65 -6.51 19.39 2.79
CA PRO A 65 -6.66 20.53 3.68
C PRO A 65 -5.94 20.34 5.02
N ASP A 66 -5.43 21.44 5.58
CA ASP A 66 -4.66 21.48 6.83
C ASP A 66 -5.31 20.70 7.98
N GLY A 67 -6.65 20.78 8.09
CA GLY A 67 -7.43 20.08 9.12
C GLY A 67 -7.41 18.56 8.98
N VAL A 68 -7.15 18.04 7.78
CA VAL A 68 -6.94 16.62 7.49
C VAL A 68 -5.48 16.26 7.76
N VAL A 69 -4.53 16.97 7.13
CA VAL A 69 -3.09 16.66 7.21
C VAL A 69 -2.60 16.66 8.66
N LYS A 70 -2.96 17.68 9.45
CA LYS A 70 -2.50 17.84 10.85
C LYS A 70 -3.25 16.96 11.84
N ARG A 71 -4.30 16.25 11.39
CA ARG A 71 -5.10 15.42 12.27
C ARG A 71 -4.29 14.23 12.73
N ARG A 72 -4.26 14.00 14.04
CA ARG A 72 -3.56 12.86 14.64
C ARG A 72 -4.42 11.60 14.54
N LEU A 73 -3.83 10.54 14.04
CA LEU A 73 -4.38 9.19 14.03
C LEU A 73 -3.65 8.38 15.10
N GLN A 74 -4.40 7.53 15.79
CA GLN A 74 -3.79 6.44 16.54
C GLN A 74 -3.40 5.39 15.52
N PHE A 75 -2.12 5.35 15.17
CA PHE A 75 -1.62 4.47 14.14
C PHE A 75 -0.24 3.97 14.55
N GLU A 76 -0.06 2.66 14.53
CA GLU A 76 1.24 2.05 14.65
C GLU A 76 1.75 1.82 13.22
N PRO A 77 2.73 2.61 12.74
CA PRO A 77 3.28 2.40 11.41
C PRO A 77 4.00 1.07 11.38
N GLY A 78 3.31 0.03 10.92
CA GLY A 78 3.94 -1.21 10.51
C GLY A 78 5.03 -0.87 9.51
N HIS A 79 6.29 -1.03 9.92
CA HIS A 79 7.39 -0.97 8.98
C HIS A 79 7.37 -2.30 8.24
N ALA A 80 6.86 -2.29 7.00
CA ALA A 80 7.06 -3.43 6.12
C ALA A 80 8.57 -3.54 5.86
N GLU A 81 9.27 -4.34 6.66
CA GLU A 81 10.63 -4.74 6.34
C GLU A 81 10.58 -5.66 5.12
N TRP A 82 10.79 -5.07 3.95
CA TRP A 82 10.94 -5.79 2.68
C TRP A 82 12.21 -6.63 2.72
N SER A 83 12.10 -7.82 3.30
CA SER A 83 13.14 -8.83 3.29
C SER A 83 13.17 -9.55 1.95
N SER A 84 14.35 -10.04 1.52
CA SER A 84 14.45 -10.87 0.31
C SER A 84 13.42 -11.99 0.40
N PRO A 85 12.48 -12.09 -0.56
CA PRO A 85 11.43 -13.07 -0.47
C PRO A 85 12.04 -14.44 -0.77
N SER A 86 11.60 -15.46 -0.05
CA SER A 86 11.90 -16.84 -0.41
C SER A 86 11.18 -17.28 -1.69
N SER A 87 10.16 -16.53 -2.16
CA SER A 87 9.40 -16.81 -3.38
C SER A 87 8.59 -15.61 -3.91
N THR A 88 8.20 -15.65 -5.19
CA THR A 88 7.27 -14.66 -5.78
C THR A 88 5.93 -14.59 -5.04
N GLU A 89 5.42 -15.72 -4.52
CA GLU A 89 4.20 -15.74 -3.71
C GLU A 89 4.37 -14.95 -2.41
N ALA A 90 5.52 -15.09 -1.72
CA ALA A 90 5.79 -14.34 -0.50
C ALA A 90 5.81 -12.83 -0.75
N ALA A 91 6.44 -12.38 -1.84
CA ALA A 91 6.44 -10.98 -2.26
C ALA A 91 5.03 -10.45 -2.52
N MET A 92 4.19 -11.25 -3.18
CA MET A 92 2.79 -10.92 -3.46
C MET A 92 1.93 -10.82 -2.19
N ARG A 93 2.13 -11.72 -1.22
CA ARG A 93 1.43 -11.67 0.07
C ARG A 93 1.82 -10.43 0.88
N GLN A 94 3.12 -10.12 0.97
CA GLN A 94 3.58 -8.88 1.61
C GLN A 94 2.98 -7.63 0.95
N THR A 95 2.81 -7.64 -0.37
CA THR A 95 2.15 -6.55 -1.09
C THR A 95 0.67 -6.41 -0.71
N ILE A 96 -0.04 -7.52 -0.52
CA ILE A 96 -1.44 -7.52 -0.04
C ILE A 96 -1.52 -6.94 1.37
N ASP A 97 -0.61 -7.34 2.26
CA ASP A 97 -0.59 -6.88 3.65
C ASP A 97 -0.34 -5.36 3.73
N LEU A 98 0.61 -4.85 2.96
CA LEU A 98 0.82 -3.40 2.80
C LEU A 98 -0.47 -2.72 2.34
N ASN A 99 -1.07 -3.21 1.26
CA ASN A 99 -2.27 -2.60 0.70
C ASN A 99 -3.44 -2.56 1.70
N ASN A 100 -3.62 -3.62 2.50
CA ASN A 100 -4.65 -3.68 3.52
C ASN A 100 -4.40 -2.65 4.64
N ALA A 101 -3.15 -2.51 5.10
CA ALA A 101 -2.78 -1.50 6.09
C ALA A 101 -3.07 -0.08 5.61
N ILE A 102 -2.82 0.21 4.32
CA ILE A 102 -3.15 1.50 3.71
C ILE A 102 -4.68 1.73 3.72
N VAL A 103 -5.48 0.73 3.31
CA VAL A 103 -6.94 0.85 3.31
C VAL A 103 -7.50 1.12 4.70
N GLU A 104 -6.98 0.45 5.73
CA GLU A 104 -7.39 0.67 7.12
C GLU A 104 -7.12 2.11 7.56
N ALA A 105 -5.90 2.61 7.31
CA ALA A 105 -5.53 3.98 7.67
C ALA A 105 -6.33 5.05 6.89
N LEU A 106 -6.57 4.84 5.59
CA LEU A 106 -7.39 5.73 4.78
C LEU A 106 -8.84 5.76 5.26
N SER A 107 -9.39 4.61 5.68
CA SER A 107 -10.74 4.52 6.23
C SER A 107 -10.85 5.27 7.56
N ALA A 108 -9.88 5.10 8.46
CA ALA A 108 -9.81 5.84 9.72
C ALA A 108 -9.70 7.36 9.50
N ALA A 109 -8.97 7.80 8.47
CA ALA A 109 -8.94 9.21 8.10
C ALA A 109 -10.30 9.71 7.56
N ALA A 110 -10.99 8.89 6.75
CA ALA A 110 -12.25 9.24 6.11
C ALA A 110 -13.46 9.31 7.06
N GLU A 111 -13.48 8.54 8.15
CA GLU A 111 -14.59 8.54 9.12
C GLU A 111 -14.77 9.88 9.88
N THR A 112 -13.80 10.79 9.78
CA THR A 112 -13.71 11.98 10.63
C THR A 112 -14.31 13.26 10.02
N ALA A 113 -15.30 13.11 9.13
CA ALA A 113 -15.97 14.18 8.37
C ALA A 113 -15.00 15.10 7.59
N PRO A 114 -14.13 14.55 6.72
CA PRO A 114 -13.26 15.35 5.87
C PRO A 114 -14.04 16.06 4.75
N PRO A 115 -13.43 17.05 4.07
CA PRO A 115 -14.00 17.64 2.86
C PRO A 115 -14.24 16.59 1.77
N VAL A 116 -15.29 16.81 0.95
CA VAL A 116 -15.77 15.87 -0.08
C VAL A 116 -14.66 15.43 -1.04
N GLU A 117 -13.80 16.36 -1.46
CA GLU A 117 -12.67 16.10 -2.37
C GLU A 117 -11.68 15.08 -1.80
N PHE A 118 -11.42 15.12 -0.48
CA PHE A 118 -10.58 14.14 0.19
C PHE A 118 -11.27 12.76 0.27
N THR A 119 -12.59 12.73 0.50
CA THR A 119 -13.37 11.48 0.49
C THR A 119 -13.36 10.80 -0.87
N GLU A 120 -13.50 11.57 -1.96
CA GLU A 120 -13.43 11.03 -3.33
C GLU A 120 -12.06 10.43 -3.64
N LEU A 121 -10.99 11.16 -3.29
CA LEU A 121 -9.61 10.70 -3.48
C LEU A 121 -9.29 9.45 -2.66
N VAL A 122 -9.69 9.42 -1.39
CA VAL A 122 -9.60 8.21 -0.54
C VAL A 122 -10.37 7.05 -1.17
N GLY A 123 -11.60 7.29 -1.66
CA GLY A 123 -12.41 6.27 -2.30
C GLY A 123 -11.78 5.71 -3.59
N ASP A 124 -11.14 6.55 -4.39
CA ASP A 124 -10.38 6.15 -5.58
C ASP A 124 -9.15 5.31 -5.22
N LEU A 125 -8.40 5.70 -4.20
CA LEU A 125 -7.22 4.97 -3.73
C LEU A 125 -7.60 3.60 -3.15
N THR A 126 -8.62 3.55 -2.30
CA THR A 126 -9.13 2.28 -1.74
C THR A 126 -9.56 1.32 -2.84
N ARG A 127 -10.30 1.80 -3.86
CA ARG A 127 -10.68 0.97 -5.01
C ARG A 127 -9.47 0.43 -5.79
N GLN A 128 -8.41 1.23 -5.93
CA GLN A 128 -7.18 0.80 -6.59
C GLN A 128 -6.42 -0.27 -5.79
N LEU A 129 -6.32 -0.09 -4.47
CA LEU A 129 -5.68 -1.03 -3.55
C LEU A 129 -6.41 -2.38 -3.55
N GLU A 130 -7.73 -2.38 -3.38
CA GLU A 130 -8.54 -3.59 -3.42
C GLU A 130 -8.51 -4.28 -4.79
N GLY A 131 -8.55 -3.49 -5.88
CA GLY A 131 -8.43 -4.01 -7.24
C GLY A 131 -7.08 -4.69 -7.49
N THR A 132 -6.02 -4.13 -6.91
CA THR A 132 -4.67 -4.71 -6.93
C THR A 132 -4.64 -6.01 -6.14
N ASN A 133 -5.18 -6.04 -4.92
CA ASN A 133 -5.26 -7.24 -4.08
C ASN A 133 -6.02 -8.38 -4.76
N ARG A 134 -7.17 -8.10 -5.37
CA ARG A 134 -7.94 -9.11 -6.12
C ARG A 134 -7.13 -9.73 -7.26
N ARG A 135 -6.40 -8.90 -8.03
CA ARG A 135 -5.59 -9.40 -9.14
C ARG A 135 -4.38 -10.21 -8.66
N ILE A 136 -3.74 -9.80 -7.57
CA ILE A 136 -2.67 -10.58 -6.94
C ILE A 136 -3.19 -11.94 -6.51
N ALA A 137 -4.32 -11.98 -5.78
CA ALA A 137 -4.91 -13.22 -5.29
C ALA A 137 -5.24 -14.19 -6.44
N LEU A 138 -5.84 -13.70 -7.53
CA LEU A 138 -6.09 -14.49 -8.73
C LEU A 138 -4.80 -15.02 -9.36
N GLY A 139 -3.75 -14.20 -9.41
CA GLY A 139 -2.43 -14.60 -9.93
C GLY A 139 -1.78 -15.71 -9.11
N ILE A 140 -1.87 -15.65 -7.78
CA ILE A 140 -1.37 -16.69 -6.87
C ILE A 140 -2.12 -18.01 -7.12
N VAL A 141 -3.46 -17.99 -7.10
CA VAL A 141 -4.28 -19.20 -7.31
C VAL A 141 -3.98 -19.84 -8.67
N THR A 142 -3.96 -19.04 -9.75
CA THR A 142 -3.68 -19.54 -11.10
C THR A 142 -2.29 -20.19 -11.21
N SER A 143 -1.30 -19.67 -10.46
CA SER A 143 0.04 -20.25 -10.46
C SER A 143 0.15 -21.57 -9.70
N GLN A 144 -0.71 -21.80 -8.70
CA GLN A 144 -0.78 -23.05 -7.94
C GLN A 144 -1.46 -24.16 -8.73
N ASP A 145 -2.47 -23.83 -9.55
CA ASP A 145 -3.17 -24.79 -10.42
C ASP A 145 -2.31 -25.34 -11.57
N LEU A 146 -1.18 -24.70 -11.87
CA LEU A 146 -0.25 -25.07 -12.96
C LEU A 146 0.94 -25.93 -12.50
N GLN A 147 1.05 -26.24 -11.20
CA GLN A 147 2.10 -27.08 -10.60
C GLN A 147 1.62 -28.51 -10.35
#